data_AF-E9HAY4-F1
#
_entry.id   AF-E9HAY4-F1
#
_cell.length_a   1.000
_cell.length_b   1.000
_cell.length_c   1.000
_cell.angle_alpha   90.00
_cell.angle_beta   90.00
_cell.angle_gamma   90.00
#
_symmetry.space_group_name_H-M   'P 1'
#
loop_
_entity.id
_entity.type
_entity.pdbx_description
1 polymer ?
#
loop_
_entity_poly.entity_id
_entity_poly.type
_entity_poly.pdbx_seq_one_letter_code
_entity_poly.pdbx_strand_id
1 'polypeptide(L)'
;MKRPAFSLFAKFVLLFVYLVATPTWCSHTILDCGGTSIAFSGQSTNSDEITLVPGGSIELSVTARSSQPTPEGVVLMKLIRRESDNAIVPCLDGISGSCQIDLCYYVVNYPDLISLPVSTCPVPAASYTFNIKLLFNEIWLGVNGDMQNATYNMRYELKVAQEVVGCFTFPFTLSTV
;
A
#
# COMPACT_ATOMS: atom_id res chain seq x y z
N MET A 1 56.83 -28.69 -39.88
CA MET A 1 55.45 -28.64 -40.44
C MET A 1 54.45 -28.74 -39.29
N LYS A 2 53.37 -27.96 -39.36
CA LYS A 2 52.19 -27.83 -38.46
C LYS A 2 52.37 -27.14 -37.08
N ARG A 3 51.79 -25.94 -37.01
CA ARG A 3 51.20 -25.27 -35.82
C ARG A 3 49.86 -25.95 -35.44
N PRO A 4 49.09 -25.46 -34.45
CA PRO A 4 49.36 -25.27 -33.01
C PRO A 4 48.23 -25.89 -32.16
N ALA A 5 48.35 -25.91 -30.83
CA ALA A 5 47.16 -25.90 -29.97
C ALA A 5 47.51 -25.22 -28.65
N PHE A 6 47.18 -23.94 -28.59
CA PHE A 6 47.08 -23.15 -27.36
C PHE A 6 46.19 -23.92 -26.39
N SER A 7 46.85 -24.53 -25.41
CA SER A 7 46.26 -25.01 -24.18
C SER A 7 45.74 -23.82 -23.36
N LEU A 8 44.65 -24.02 -22.63
CA LEU A 8 43.97 -23.07 -21.75
C LEU A 8 43.17 -21.92 -22.41
N PHE A 9 42.08 -22.20 -23.14
CA PHE A 9 40.98 -21.21 -23.25
C PHE A 9 39.56 -21.78 -23.31
N ALA A 10 39.39 -23.10 -23.25
CA ALA A 10 38.09 -23.75 -23.50
C ALA A 10 37.71 -24.78 -22.43
N LYS A 11 37.72 -24.39 -21.16
CA LYS A 11 37.09 -25.17 -20.10
C LYS A 11 36.31 -24.23 -19.17
N PHE A 12 35.00 -24.41 -19.17
CA PHE A 12 34.03 -23.88 -18.21
C PHE A 12 33.55 -22.43 -18.38
N VAL A 13 33.31 -21.98 -19.62
CA VAL A 13 32.24 -20.99 -19.89
C VAL A 13 30.92 -21.77 -19.93
N LEU A 14 30.40 -22.23 -18.78
CA LEU A 14 29.06 -22.84 -18.63
C LEU A 14 28.70 -23.25 -17.18
N LEU A 15 29.26 -22.60 -16.16
CA LEU A 15 28.74 -22.75 -14.80
C LEU A 15 28.18 -21.42 -14.32
N PHE A 16 26.85 -21.37 -14.33
CA PHE A 16 26.05 -20.59 -13.40
C PHE A 16 26.45 -19.12 -13.30
N VAL A 17 25.93 -18.34 -14.24
CA VAL A 17 25.24 -17.11 -13.84
C VAL A 17 24.12 -17.59 -12.92
N TYR A 18 24.42 -17.81 -11.63
CA TYR A 18 23.44 -17.61 -10.59
C TYR A 18 23.07 -16.14 -10.77
N LEU A 19 22.02 -15.91 -11.56
CA LEU A 19 21.00 -14.96 -11.17
C LEU A 19 20.64 -15.36 -9.73
N VAL A 20 21.42 -14.84 -8.78
CA VAL A 20 20.81 -14.25 -7.61
C VAL A 20 19.89 -13.22 -8.20
N ALA A 21 18.67 -13.67 -8.54
CA ALA A 21 17.50 -12.87 -8.29
C ALA A 21 17.66 -12.52 -6.80
N THR A 22 18.33 -11.40 -6.55
CA THR A 22 18.20 -10.72 -5.28
C THR A 22 16.70 -10.64 -5.09
N PRO A 23 16.13 -11.25 -4.03
CA PRO A 23 14.72 -11.03 -3.74
C PRO A 23 14.55 -9.52 -3.79
N THR A 24 13.77 -9.06 -4.77
CA THR A 24 13.45 -7.65 -4.92
C THR A 24 13.04 -7.21 -3.54
N TRP A 25 13.81 -6.28 -2.97
CA TRP A 25 13.56 -5.75 -1.64
C TRP A 25 12.07 -5.51 -1.54
N CYS A 26 11.36 -6.32 -0.74
CA CYS A 26 9.97 -6.08 -0.42
C CYS A 26 10.00 -4.78 0.36
N SER A 27 9.90 -3.68 -0.38
CA SER A 27 9.89 -2.35 0.18
C SER A 27 8.55 -2.27 0.85
N HIS A 28 8.53 -2.50 2.16
CA HIS A 28 7.39 -2.23 3.03
C HIS A 28 7.02 -0.74 3.04
N THR A 29 7.55 0.07 2.13
CA THR A 29 7.40 1.52 2.08
C THR A 29 6.12 1.86 1.33
N ILE A 30 5.38 2.83 1.83
CA ILE A 30 4.32 3.42 1.03
C ILE A 30 4.96 4.23 -0.11
N LEU A 31 4.33 4.23 -1.27
CA LEU A 31 4.78 5.00 -2.43
C LEU A 31 3.89 6.23 -2.56
N ASP A 32 4.48 7.42 -2.49
CA ASP A 32 3.77 8.66 -2.79
C ASP A 32 3.41 8.67 -4.29
N CYS A 33 2.11 8.74 -4.60
CA CYS A 33 1.61 8.82 -5.98
C CYS A 33 1.28 10.25 -6.42
N GLY A 34 1.66 11.24 -5.60
CA GLY A 34 1.59 12.66 -5.90
C GLY A 34 0.31 13.32 -5.42
N GLY A 35 0.15 14.58 -5.79
CA GLY A 35 -0.94 15.44 -5.36
C GLY A 35 -0.48 16.89 -5.35
N THR A 36 -1.42 17.81 -5.19
CA THR A 36 -1.11 19.24 -5.30
C THR A 36 -0.65 19.88 -4.00
N SER A 37 -0.98 19.32 -2.82
CA SER A 37 -0.69 19.99 -1.54
C SER A 37 -0.24 19.09 -0.39
N ILE A 38 -0.49 17.78 -0.45
CA ILE A 38 -0.18 16.83 0.62
C ILE A 38 0.73 15.73 0.09
N ALA A 39 1.92 15.64 0.69
CA ALA A 39 2.89 14.59 0.42
C ALA A 39 2.82 13.49 1.48
N PHE A 40 3.08 12.25 1.07
CA PHE A 40 3.02 11.08 1.94
C PHE A 40 4.36 10.35 2.01
N SER A 41 4.68 9.81 3.18
CA SER A 41 5.83 8.92 3.38
C SER A 41 5.53 7.96 4.53
N GLY A 42 6.21 6.82 4.59
CA GLY A 42 5.91 5.83 5.63
C GLY A 42 6.17 4.42 5.18
N GLN A 43 5.79 3.46 6.02
CA GLN A 43 6.01 2.05 5.79
C GLN A 43 5.06 1.18 6.61
N SER A 44 4.91 -0.08 6.23
CA SER A 44 4.38 -1.13 7.09
C SER A 44 5.28 -1.34 8.29
N THR A 45 4.68 -1.48 9.47
CA THR A 45 5.35 -1.82 10.73
C THR A 45 5.40 -3.32 10.97
N ASN A 46 4.69 -4.10 10.15
CA ASN A 46 4.72 -5.56 10.13
C ASN A 46 4.89 -6.06 8.68
N SER A 47 4.32 -7.23 8.34
CA SER A 47 4.41 -7.83 7.01
C SER A 47 3.47 -7.20 5.99
N ASP A 48 3.91 -7.14 4.73
CA ASP A 48 3.06 -6.89 3.54
C ASP A 48 2.51 -8.19 2.92
N GLU A 49 2.99 -9.35 3.38
CA GLU A 49 2.44 -10.67 3.08
C GLU A 49 1.61 -11.18 4.27
N ILE A 50 0.34 -11.49 4.01
CA ILE A 50 -0.62 -11.93 5.01
C ILE A 50 -1.02 -13.36 4.72
N THR A 51 -0.50 -14.28 5.51
CA THR A 51 -0.71 -15.73 5.36
C THR A 51 -1.85 -16.28 6.21
N LEU A 52 -2.56 -15.41 6.93
CA LEU A 52 -3.65 -15.81 7.83
C LEU A 52 -4.89 -15.00 7.50
N VAL A 53 -5.85 -15.63 6.84
CA VAL A 53 -7.19 -15.07 6.62
C VAL A 53 -8.20 -16.15 7.00
N PRO A 54 -9.06 -15.95 8.02
CA PRO A 54 -9.20 -14.75 8.84
C PRO A 54 -8.11 -14.63 9.93
N GLY A 55 -7.81 -13.40 10.35
CA GLY A 55 -7.03 -13.11 11.57
C GLY A 55 -5.72 -12.33 11.33
N GLY A 56 -5.28 -12.22 10.09
CA GLY A 56 -4.14 -11.41 9.70
C GLY A 56 -4.45 -9.91 9.69
N SER A 57 -3.41 -9.09 9.72
CA SER A 57 -3.52 -7.63 9.62
C SER A 57 -2.29 -7.00 8.99
N ILE A 58 -2.49 -5.86 8.33
CA ILE A 58 -1.41 -4.95 7.96
C ILE A 58 -1.48 -3.73 8.87
N GLU A 59 -0.34 -3.30 9.38
CA GLU A 59 -0.18 -2.08 10.14
C GLU A 59 0.76 -1.13 9.38
N LEU A 60 0.28 0.05 9.02
CA LEU A 60 1.07 1.07 8.33
C LEU A 60 1.32 2.23 9.27
N SER A 61 2.54 2.73 9.30
CA SER A 61 2.86 4.04 9.87
C SER A 61 3.05 5.05 8.75
N VAL A 62 2.10 5.97 8.63
CA VAL A 62 2.01 6.95 7.53
C VAL A 62 2.23 8.34 8.07
N THR A 63 3.10 9.10 7.40
CA THR A 63 3.32 10.52 7.64
C THR A 63 2.78 11.32 6.47
N ALA A 64 1.77 12.15 6.73
CA ALA A 64 1.26 13.16 5.81
C ALA A 64 1.91 14.51 6.12
N ARG A 65 2.41 15.20 5.10
CA ARG A 65 2.98 16.56 5.22
C ARG A 65 2.18 17.50 4.35
N SER A 66 1.63 18.54 4.97
CA SER A 66 0.92 19.61 4.27
C SER A 66 1.50 20.97 4.64
N SER A 67 1.70 21.82 3.64
CA SER A 67 2.11 23.22 3.83
C SER A 67 0.93 24.18 4.03
N GLN A 68 -0.29 23.70 3.81
CA GLN A 68 -1.55 24.46 3.94
C GLN A 68 -2.60 23.62 4.69
N PRO A 69 -3.62 24.26 5.30
CA PRO A 69 -4.76 23.50 5.81
C PRO A 69 -5.38 22.65 4.70
N THR A 70 -5.95 21.50 5.04
CA THR A 70 -6.69 20.69 4.06
C THR A 70 -7.80 21.54 3.45
N PRO A 71 -8.09 21.43 2.14
CA PRO A 71 -9.19 22.19 1.57
C PRO A 71 -10.54 21.75 2.14
N GLU A 72 -11.53 22.65 2.07
CA GLU A 72 -12.90 22.34 2.47
C GLU A 72 -13.50 21.25 1.55
N GLY A 73 -14.28 20.33 2.14
CA GLY A 73 -14.90 19.23 1.40
C GLY A 73 -13.91 18.15 0.94
N VAL A 74 -12.74 18.05 1.57
CA VAL A 74 -11.79 16.96 1.28
C VAL A 74 -12.37 15.60 1.67
N VAL A 75 -12.25 14.65 0.75
CA VAL A 75 -12.73 13.27 0.88
C VAL A 75 -11.55 12.33 0.73
N LEU A 76 -11.45 11.35 1.63
CA LEU A 76 -10.50 10.25 1.52
C LEU A 76 -11.13 9.14 0.67
N MET A 77 -10.55 8.89 -0.49
CA MET A 77 -10.88 7.77 -1.37
C MET A 77 -9.89 6.65 -1.15
N LYS A 78 -10.37 5.50 -0.70
CA LYS A 78 -9.61 4.26 -0.63
C LYS A 78 -10.01 3.37 -1.78
N LEU A 79 -9.03 2.85 -2.51
CA LEU A 79 -9.22 1.89 -3.60
C LEU A 79 -8.29 0.71 -3.37
N ILE A 80 -8.84 -0.50 -3.31
CA ILE A 80 -8.07 -1.74 -3.26
C ILE A 80 -8.39 -2.52 -4.52
N ARG A 81 -7.35 -2.79 -5.31
CA ARG A 81 -7.47 -3.52 -6.57
C ARG A 81 -6.57 -4.74 -6.53
N ARG A 82 -7.10 -5.90 -6.93
CA ARG A 82 -6.31 -7.10 -7.16
C ARG A 82 -5.57 -7.01 -8.49
N GLU A 83 -4.29 -7.35 -8.51
CA GLU A 83 -3.44 -7.16 -9.70
C GLU A 83 -3.70 -8.18 -10.81
N SER A 84 -4.07 -9.41 -10.47
CA SER A 84 -4.23 -10.50 -11.44
C SER A 84 -5.38 -10.30 -12.42
N ASP A 85 -6.48 -9.68 -11.98
CA ASP A 85 -7.72 -9.53 -12.75
C ASP A 85 -8.35 -8.13 -12.67
N ASN A 86 -7.67 -7.18 -12.03
CA ASN A 86 -8.16 -5.81 -11.78
C ASN A 86 -9.46 -5.73 -10.96
N ALA A 87 -9.83 -6.81 -10.25
CA ALA A 87 -11.02 -6.79 -9.41
C ALA A 87 -10.89 -5.74 -8.30
N ILE A 88 -11.93 -4.92 -8.14
CA ILE A 88 -12.02 -3.92 -7.08
C ILE A 88 -12.66 -4.58 -5.86
N VAL A 89 -11.98 -4.50 -4.71
CA VAL A 89 -12.58 -4.94 -3.45
C VAL A 89 -13.67 -3.94 -3.08
N PRO A 90 -14.96 -4.34 -2.99
CA PRO A 90 -16.03 -3.41 -2.64
C PRO A 90 -15.81 -2.82 -1.24
N CYS A 91 -16.45 -1.70 -0.91
CA CYS A 91 -16.39 -1.20 0.46
C CYS A 91 -17.01 -2.23 1.41
N LEU A 92 -16.15 -2.88 2.18
CA LEU A 92 -16.53 -3.77 3.27
C LEU A 92 -16.65 -2.91 4.52
N ASP A 93 -17.62 -3.20 5.40
CA ASP A 93 -17.78 -2.62 6.76
C ASP A 93 -17.70 -1.09 6.91
N GLY A 94 -17.72 -0.35 5.79
CA GLY A 94 -17.55 1.10 5.75
C GLY A 94 -16.09 1.57 5.69
N ILE A 95 -15.08 0.70 5.92
CA ILE A 95 -13.65 1.11 5.99
C ILE A 95 -12.63 0.15 5.38
N SER A 96 -12.88 -1.17 5.37
CA SER A 96 -11.84 -2.16 5.05
C SER A 96 -11.57 -2.29 3.55
N GLY A 97 -12.57 -2.07 2.68
CA GLY A 97 -12.44 -2.22 1.23
C GLY A 97 -12.13 -0.94 0.46
N SER A 98 -12.66 -0.81 -0.76
CA SER A 98 -12.62 0.44 -1.53
C SER A 98 -13.75 1.36 -1.09
N CYS A 99 -13.46 2.28 -0.17
CA CYS A 99 -14.45 3.12 0.51
C CYS A 99 -14.20 4.61 0.23
N GLN A 100 -15.30 5.38 0.24
CA GLN A 100 -15.27 6.84 0.26
C GLN A 100 -15.56 7.32 1.67
N ILE A 101 -14.65 8.10 2.25
CA ILE A 101 -14.72 8.56 3.63
C ILE A 101 -14.67 10.08 3.64
N ASP A 102 -15.68 10.72 4.25
CA ASP A 102 -15.62 12.15 4.56
C ASP A 102 -14.59 12.36 5.67
N LEU A 103 -13.42 12.90 5.32
CA LEU A 103 -12.32 13.05 6.25
C LEU A 103 -12.71 13.97 7.42
N CYS A 104 -13.41 15.06 7.13
CA CYS A 104 -13.78 16.05 8.13
C CYS A 104 -14.80 15.49 9.12
N TYR A 105 -15.79 14.76 8.63
CA TYR A 105 -16.76 14.09 9.49
C TYR A 105 -16.07 13.13 10.48
N TYR A 106 -15.12 12.32 10.01
CA TYR A 106 -14.45 11.36 10.88
C TYR A 106 -13.42 11.99 11.82
N VAL A 107 -12.65 13.00 11.39
CA VAL A 107 -11.72 13.71 12.27
C VAL A 107 -12.44 14.35 13.46
N VAL A 108 -13.65 14.89 13.23
CA VAL A 108 -14.43 15.56 14.27
C VAL A 108 -15.19 14.57 15.15
N ASN A 109 -15.82 13.54 14.56
CA ASN A 109 -16.75 12.67 15.30
C ASN A 109 -16.11 11.34 15.76
N TYR A 110 -15.02 10.89 15.13
CA TYR A 110 -14.36 9.62 15.41
C TYR A 110 -12.82 9.73 15.38
N PRO A 111 -12.22 10.66 16.17
CA PRO A 111 -10.78 10.90 16.15
C PRO A 111 -9.97 9.62 16.46
N ASP A 112 -10.50 8.74 17.32
CA ASP A 112 -9.88 7.47 17.69
C ASP A 112 -9.78 6.47 16.52
N LEU A 113 -10.66 6.56 15.52
CA LEU A 113 -10.66 5.64 14.37
C LEU A 113 -9.64 6.04 13.30
N ILE A 114 -9.42 7.34 13.10
CA ILE A 114 -8.51 7.84 12.07
C ILE A 114 -7.07 8.00 12.59
N SER A 115 -6.85 7.92 13.92
CA SER A 115 -5.53 8.02 14.54
C SER A 115 -4.74 9.28 14.14
N LEU A 116 -5.41 10.31 13.61
CA LEU A 116 -4.83 11.61 13.35
C LEU A 116 -4.80 12.39 14.66
N PRO A 117 -3.68 13.05 15.02
CA PRO A 117 -3.56 13.80 16.28
C PRO A 117 -4.21 15.20 16.17
N VAL A 118 -5.39 15.28 15.55
CA VAL A 118 -6.18 16.50 15.38
C VAL A 118 -7.66 16.20 15.57
N SER A 119 -8.40 17.17 16.08
CA SER A 119 -9.85 17.09 16.32
C SER A 119 -10.62 18.24 15.66
N THR A 120 -9.95 18.99 14.78
CA THR A 120 -10.52 20.13 14.08
C THR A 120 -10.46 19.92 12.58
N CYS A 121 -11.41 20.52 11.88
CA CYS A 121 -11.41 20.60 10.43
C CYS A 121 -11.73 22.04 9.96
N PRO A 122 -11.07 22.55 8.90
CA PRO A 122 -10.07 21.85 8.09
C PRO A 122 -8.78 21.54 8.86
N VAL A 123 -8.15 20.40 8.56
CA VAL A 123 -6.95 19.93 9.26
C VAL A 123 -5.83 20.95 9.00
N PRO A 124 -5.18 21.51 10.04
CA PRO A 124 -4.16 22.54 9.86
C PRO A 124 -2.94 22.10 9.05
N ALA A 125 -2.18 23.07 8.55
CA ALA A 125 -0.88 22.81 7.93
C ALA A 125 0.11 22.26 8.97
N ALA A 126 0.53 21.01 8.84
CA ALA A 126 1.58 20.41 9.64
C ALA A 126 2.11 19.11 9.02
N SER A 127 2.98 18.43 9.76
CA SER A 127 3.34 17.04 9.55
C SER A 127 2.62 16.18 10.57
N TYR A 128 1.83 15.20 10.11
CA TYR A 128 1.07 14.28 10.96
C TYR A 128 1.51 12.86 10.69
N THR A 129 1.91 12.13 11.74
CA THR A 129 2.15 10.70 11.68
C THR A 129 0.99 9.97 12.34
N PHE A 130 0.42 9.00 11.63
CA PHE A 130 -0.72 8.22 12.08
C PHE A 130 -0.56 6.76 11.64
N ASN A 131 -1.22 5.86 12.36
CA ASN A 131 -1.17 4.43 12.07
C ASN A 131 -2.48 3.98 11.44
N ILE A 132 -2.38 3.15 10.40
CA ILE A 132 -3.53 2.51 9.75
C ILE A 132 -3.44 1.02 10.04
N LYS A 133 -4.53 0.45 10.55
CA LYS A 133 -4.65 -1.00 10.73
C LYS A 133 -5.71 -1.55 9.80
N LEU A 134 -5.32 -2.46 8.92
CA LEU A 134 -6.24 -3.20 8.07
C LEU A 134 -6.37 -4.63 8.60
N LEU A 135 -7.60 -5.05 8.85
CA LEU A 135 -7.92 -6.38 9.35
C LEU A 135 -8.47 -7.26 8.24
N PHE A 136 -7.96 -8.49 8.16
CA PHE A 136 -8.42 -9.49 7.21
C PHE A 136 -9.29 -10.52 7.94
N ASN A 137 -10.60 -10.25 7.98
CA ASN A 137 -11.61 -11.13 8.58
C ASN A 137 -12.22 -12.10 7.53
N GLU A 138 -13.26 -12.84 7.93
CA GLU A 138 -13.92 -13.84 7.06
C GLU A 138 -14.50 -13.25 5.76
N ILE A 139 -14.85 -11.96 5.74
CA ILE A 139 -15.38 -11.30 4.54
C ILE A 139 -14.31 -11.28 3.43
N TRP A 140 -13.03 -11.20 3.80
CA TRP A 140 -11.92 -11.24 2.85
C TRP A 140 -11.74 -12.60 2.17
N LEU A 141 -12.23 -13.70 2.75
CA LEU A 141 -12.25 -15.00 2.06
C LEU A 141 -13.12 -14.94 0.80
N GLY A 142 -14.29 -14.28 0.89
CA GLY A 142 -15.17 -14.10 -0.27
C GLY A 142 -14.57 -13.18 -1.34
N VAL A 143 -13.73 -12.21 -0.94
CA VAL A 143 -13.03 -11.31 -1.86
C VAL A 143 -11.85 -12.02 -2.53
N ASN A 144 -11.09 -12.81 -1.77
CA ASN A 144 -9.92 -13.53 -2.25
C ASN A 144 -10.29 -14.82 -3.00
N GLY A 145 -11.51 -15.34 -2.84
CA GLY A 145 -11.92 -16.62 -3.41
C GLY A 145 -10.97 -17.75 -3.01
N ASP A 146 -10.77 -18.71 -3.92
CA ASP A 146 -9.89 -19.87 -3.73
C ASP A 146 -8.41 -19.60 -4.11
N MET A 147 -8.00 -18.33 -4.22
CA MET A 147 -6.63 -18.00 -4.62
C MET A 147 -5.65 -18.21 -3.47
N GLN A 148 -4.69 -19.12 -3.68
CA GLN A 148 -3.62 -19.41 -2.71
C GLN A 148 -2.70 -18.21 -2.46
N ASN A 149 -2.49 -17.37 -3.47
CA ASN A 149 -1.67 -16.16 -3.40
C ASN A 149 -2.26 -15.08 -4.33
N ALA A 150 -2.62 -13.92 -3.79
CA ALA A 150 -3.13 -12.80 -4.57
C ALA A 150 -2.52 -11.49 -4.09
N THR A 151 -1.94 -10.74 -5.03
CA THR A 151 -1.39 -9.40 -4.78
C THR A 151 -2.47 -8.35 -5.03
N TYR A 152 -2.55 -7.40 -4.11
CA TYR A 152 -3.45 -6.27 -4.12
C TYR A 152 -2.66 -4.98 -4.04
N ASN A 153 -3.10 -3.97 -4.77
CA ASN A 153 -2.60 -2.61 -4.66
C ASN A 153 -3.64 -1.75 -3.92
N MET A 154 -3.26 -1.24 -2.76
CA MET A 154 -4.03 -0.25 -2.03
C MET A 154 -3.63 1.15 -2.46
N ARG A 155 -4.60 2.00 -2.79
CA ARG A 155 -4.40 3.41 -3.10
C ARG A 155 -5.30 4.26 -2.22
N TYR A 156 -4.71 5.22 -1.53
CA TYR A 156 -5.41 6.28 -0.84
C TYR A 156 -5.24 7.58 -1.59
N GLU A 157 -6.33 8.29 -1.82
CA GLU A 157 -6.34 9.63 -2.42
C GLU A 157 -7.13 10.57 -1.52
N LEU A 158 -6.55 11.71 -1.18
CA LEU A 158 -7.31 12.85 -0.68
C LEU A 158 -7.78 13.64 -1.90
N LYS A 159 -9.09 13.84 -2.00
CA LYS A 159 -9.72 14.54 -3.13
C LYS A 159 -10.57 15.70 -2.69
N VAL A 160 -10.58 16.73 -3.52
CA VAL A 160 -11.50 17.86 -3.43
C VAL A 160 -12.15 17.98 -4.79
N ALA A 161 -13.47 17.75 -4.86
CA ALA A 161 -14.16 17.49 -6.12
C ALA A 161 -13.45 16.40 -6.95
N GLN A 162 -12.79 16.75 -8.05
CA GLN A 162 -12.04 15.80 -8.89
C GLN A 162 -10.51 15.93 -8.76
N GLU A 163 -10.02 16.91 -8.00
CA GLU A 163 -8.58 17.13 -7.82
C GLU A 163 -8.03 16.22 -6.74
N VAL A 164 -6.90 15.55 -7.02
CA VAL A 164 -6.14 14.78 -6.03
C VAL A 164 -5.16 15.72 -5.33
N VAL A 165 -5.42 15.99 -4.05
CA VAL A 165 -4.60 16.88 -3.24
C VAL A 165 -3.46 16.15 -2.54
N GLY A 166 -3.55 14.82 -2.41
CA GLY A 166 -2.48 13.93 -1.98
C GLY A 166 -2.81 12.47 -2.25
N CYS A 167 -1.80 11.62 -2.42
CA CYS A 167 -1.98 10.23 -2.81
C CYS A 167 -0.84 9.35 -2.27
N PHE A 168 -1.16 8.16 -1.77
CA PHE A 168 -0.15 7.11 -1.62
C PHE A 168 -0.69 5.73 -2.00
N THR A 169 0.22 4.84 -2.39
CA THR A 169 -0.08 3.43 -2.63
C THR A 169 0.73 2.50 -1.74
N PHE A 170 0.17 1.33 -1.46
CA PHE A 170 0.83 0.26 -0.74
C PHE A 170 0.40 -1.09 -1.33
N PRO A 171 1.31 -1.83 -1.99
CA PRO A 171 1.03 -3.19 -2.41
C PRO A 171 1.08 -4.15 -1.21
N PHE A 172 0.25 -5.19 -1.23
CA PHE A 172 0.26 -6.27 -0.25
C PHE A 172 -0.19 -7.58 -0.89
N THR A 173 0.21 -8.71 -0.30
CA THR A 173 -0.16 -10.05 -0.77
C THR A 173 -0.99 -10.76 0.29
N LEU A 174 -2.10 -11.37 -0.13
CA LEU A 174 -2.89 -12.29 0.69
C LEU A 174 -2.63 -13.72 0.25
N SER A 175 -2.34 -14.56 1.22
CA SER A 175 -2.20 -15.99 1.05
C SER A 175 -3.19 -16.69 1.98
N THR A 176 -4.02 -17.55 1.41
CA THR A 176 -4.90 -18.42 2.20
C THR A 176 -4.19 -19.74 2.43
N VAL A 177 -4.21 -20.22 3.68
CA VAL A 177 -3.70 -21.54 4.07
C VAL A 177 -4.86 -22.50 4.20
#